data_AF-A0A2G9HKW9-F1
#
_entry.id   AF-A0A2G9HKW9-F1
#
_cell.length_a   1.000
_cell.length_b   1.000
_cell.length_c   1.000
_cell.angle_alpha   90.00
_cell.angle_beta   90.00
_cell.angle_gamma   90.00
#
_symmetry.space_group_name_H-M   'P 1'
#
loop_
_entity.id
_entity.type
_entity.pdbx_description
1 polymer ?
#
loop_
_entity_poly.entity_id
_entity_poly.type
_entity_poly.pdbx_seq_one_letter_code
_entity_poly.pdbx_strand_id
1 'polypeptide(L)'
;MKERLTIHINHLVENVSNKSNEWELSFRLAMRPWIVVAYSTTVVFLIYPIGQGSFFDGMPLLISGTFNFIIVFQTEHNILMHPFHMLGVAGVFGGSLFSAMLPKNHILSFN
;
A
#
# COMPACT_ATOMS: atom_id res chain seq x y z
N MET A 1 5.40 15.38 -18.56
CA MET A 1 5.94 15.67 -17.21
C MET A 1 4.84 16.13 -16.26
N LYS A 2 4.16 17.24 -16.54
CA LYS A 2 3.07 17.78 -15.68
C LYS A 2 1.96 16.76 -15.40
N GLU A 3 1.46 16.07 -16.43
CA GLU A 3 0.39 15.08 -16.28
C GLU A 3 0.72 13.92 -15.32
N ARG A 4 1.96 13.41 -15.37
CA ARG A 4 2.38 12.31 -14.48
C ARG A 4 2.43 12.73 -13.01
N LEU A 5 2.93 13.94 -12.74
CA LEU A 5 2.94 14.52 -11.40
C LEU A 5 1.51 14.80 -10.91
N THR A 6 0.65 15.34 -11.78
CA THR A 6 -0.78 15.56 -11.46
C THR A 6 -1.48 14.28 -11.06
N ILE A 7 -1.27 13.16 -11.77
CA ILE A 7 -1.90 11.88 -11.44
C ILE A 7 -1.41 11.36 -10.07
N HIS A 8 -0.11 11.46 -9.77
CA HIS A 8 0.43 11.04 -8.47
C HIS A 8 -0.14 11.88 -7.33
N ILE A 9 -0.23 13.21 -7.52
CA ILE A 9 -0.79 14.12 -6.52
C ILE A 9 -2.27 13.83 -6.29
N ASN A 10 -3.05 13.66 -7.36
CA ASN A 10 -4.48 13.35 -7.25
C ASN A 10 -4.68 12.00 -6.53
N HIS A 11 -3.90 10.98 -6.88
CA HIS A 11 -3.97 9.68 -6.21
C HIS A 11 -3.62 9.77 -4.72
N LEU A 12 -2.64 10.60 -4.33
CA LEU A 12 -2.32 10.83 -2.92
C LEU A 12 -3.45 11.56 -2.18
N VAL A 13 -4.06 12.56 -2.80
CA VAL A 13 -5.21 13.29 -2.24
C VAL A 13 -6.40 12.35 -2.05
N GLU A 14 -6.72 11.52 -3.04
CA GLU A 14 -7.77 10.50 -2.95
C GLU A 14 -7.49 9.50 -1.81
N ASN A 15 -6.25 9.04 -1.68
CA ASN A 15 -5.86 8.12 -0.62
C ASN A 15 -6.02 8.70 0.79
N VAL A 16 -5.80 10.00 0.97
CA VAL A 16 -6.02 10.70 2.25
C VAL A 16 -7.52 10.87 2.49
N SER A 17 -8.27 11.30 1.47
CA SER A 17 -9.73 11.46 1.53
C SER A 17 -10.44 10.15 1.90
N ASN A 18 -10.02 9.03 1.30
CA ASN A 18 -10.59 7.71 1.62
C ASN A 18 -10.36 7.32 3.08
N LYS A 19 -9.18 7.62 3.65
CA LYS A 19 -8.89 7.34 5.06
C LYS A 19 -9.75 8.19 6.00
N SER A 20 -9.97 9.46 5.68
CA SER A 20 -10.90 10.30 6.45
C SER A 20 -12.34 9.81 6.36
N ASN A 21 -12.76 9.32 5.19
CA ASN A 21 -14.10 8.77 5.01
C ASN A 21 -14.31 7.49 5.83
N GLU A 22 -13.36 6.57 5.83
CA GLU A 22 -13.42 5.33 6.64
C GLU A 22 -13.48 5.62 8.15
N TRP A 23 -12.72 6.61 8.60
CA TRP A 23 -12.73 7.09 9.98
C TRP A 23 -14.08 7.73 10.36
N GLU A 24 -14.59 8.62 9.51
CA GLU A 24 -15.87 9.29 9.72
C GLU A 24 -17.04 8.30 9.71
N LEU A 25 -17.04 7.35 8.78
CA LEU A 25 -18.01 6.27 8.72
C LEU A 25 -17.98 5.41 9.98
N SER A 26 -16.79 5.05 10.46
CA SER A 26 -16.63 4.28 11.71
C SER A 26 -17.27 5.01 12.89
N PHE A 27 -17.10 6.33 13.00
CA PHE A 27 -17.75 7.11 14.06
C PHE A 27 -19.27 7.23 13.89
N ARG A 28 -19.76 7.46 12.67
CA ARG A 28 -21.19 7.53 12.38
C ARG A 28 -21.91 6.23 12.72
N LEU A 29 -21.23 5.10 12.59
CA LEU A 29 -21.75 3.76 12.92
C LEU A 29 -21.38 3.28 14.33
N ALA A 30 -20.73 4.12 15.16
CA ALA A 30 -20.22 3.75 16.48
C ALA A 30 -19.32 2.49 16.49
N MET A 31 -18.62 2.25 15.38
CA MET A 31 -17.65 1.16 15.21
C MET A 31 -16.29 1.55 15.80
N ARG A 32 -15.49 0.55 16.17
CA ARG A 32 -14.10 0.79 16.62
C ARG A 32 -13.26 1.24 15.43
N PRO A 33 -12.56 2.39 15.49
CA PRO A 33 -12.02 3.04 14.30
C PRO A 33 -10.64 2.49 13.87
N TRP A 34 -10.43 1.18 13.97
CA TRP A 34 -9.15 0.55 13.62
C TRP A 34 -8.99 0.25 12.12
N ILE A 35 -10.08 0.36 11.34
CA ILE A 35 -10.06 0.13 9.89
C ILE A 35 -9.13 1.12 9.17
N VAL A 36 -9.17 2.41 9.54
CA VAL A 36 -8.27 3.42 8.96
C VAL A 36 -6.79 3.13 9.25
N VAL A 37 -6.50 2.56 10.41
CA VAL A 37 -5.13 2.18 10.81
C VAL A 37 -4.65 1.00 9.97
N ALA A 38 -5.49 -0.02 9.78
CA ALA A 38 -5.18 -1.15 8.91
C ALA A 38 -4.98 -0.76 7.44
N TYR A 39 -5.67 0.29 6.97
CA TYR A 39 -5.59 0.82 5.61
C TYR A 39 -4.46 1.85 5.40
N SER A 40 -3.58 2.07 6.40
CA SER A 40 -2.53 3.07 6.34
C SER A 40 -1.30 2.59 5.56
N THR A 41 -1.29 2.82 4.24
CA THR A 41 -0.12 2.52 3.38
C THR A 41 0.11 3.63 2.34
N THR A 42 1.16 4.45 2.47
CA THR A 42 1.52 5.49 1.47
C THR A 42 3.00 5.92 1.54
N VAL A 43 3.94 4.98 1.66
CA VAL A 43 5.38 5.31 1.83
C VAL A 43 6.11 5.46 0.49
N VAL A 44 5.89 4.54 -0.46
CA VAL A 44 6.72 4.39 -1.67
C VAL A 44 6.57 5.56 -2.65
N PHE A 45 5.36 6.12 -2.77
CA PHE A 45 5.07 7.21 -3.72
C PHE A 45 5.49 8.60 -3.25
N LEU A 46 5.92 8.75 -2.00
CA LEU A 46 6.25 10.05 -1.40
C LEU A 46 7.68 10.06 -0.83
N ILE A 47 8.00 9.12 0.07
CA ILE A 47 9.25 9.16 0.84
C ILE A 47 10.46 8.82 -0.05
N TYR A 48 10.33 7.84 -0.93
CA TYR A 48 11.42 7.45 -1.82
C TYR A 48 11.78 8.55 -2.84
N PRO A 49 10.81 9.15 -3.59
CA PRO A 49 11.05 10.33 -4.42
C PRO A 49 11.72 11.50 -3.70
N ILE A 50 11.27 11.81 -2.48
CA ILE A 50 11.82 12.91 -1.68
C ILE A 50 13.27 12.59 -1.30
N GLY A 51 13.54 11.36 -0.86
CA GLY A 51 14.89 10.90 -0.51
C GLY A 51 15.87 10.89 -1.68
N GLN A 52 15.38 10.68 -2.91
CA GLN A 52 16.17 10.75 -4.16
C GLN A 52 16.25 12.17 -4.74
N GLY A 53 15.49 13.13 -4.22
CA GLY A 53 15.41 14.49 -4.75
C GLY A 53 14.65 14.62 -6.08
N SER A 54 13.88 13.60 -6.46
CA SER A 54 13.26 13.49 -7.78
C SER A 54 12.02 12.59 -7.76
N PHE A 55 10.89 13.10 -8.29
CA PHE A 55 9.68 12.32 -8.53
C PHE A 55 9.77 11.37 -9.74
N PHE A 56 10.86 11.44 -10.51
CA PHE A 56 11.08 10.52 -11.64
C PHE A 56 11.59 9.16 -11.20
N ASP A 57 12.30 9.12 -10.07
CA ASP A 57 12.82 7.87 -9.51
C ASP A 57 11.74 7.14 -8.69
N GLY A 58 10.59 7.79 -8.44
CA GLY A 58 9.42 7.20 -7.82
C GLY A 58 8.79 6.06 -8.62
N MET A 59 8.09 5.16 -7.93
CA MET A 59 7.41 4.03 -8.55
C MET A 59 6.36 4.50 -9.59
N PRO A 60 6.44 4.08 -10.87
CA PRO A 60 5.44 4.40 -11.86
C PRO A 60 4.12 3.63 -11.65
N LEU A 61 2.98 4.24 -11.98
CA LEU A 61 1.64 3.64 -11.87
C LEU A 61 1.31 2.59 -12.96
N LEU A 62 2.32 2.10 -13.67
CA LEU A 62 2.20 1.15 -14.78
C LEU A 62 2.85 -0.18 -14.39
N ILE A 63 2.32 -1.31 -14.86
CA ILE A 63 2.81 -2.66 -14.54
C ILE A 63 4.30 -2.82 -14.87
N SER A 64 4.71 -2.46 -16.09
CA SER A 64 6.14 -2.51 -16.49
C SER A 64 7.01 -1.54 -15.70
N GLY A 65 6.44 -0.41 -15.27
CA GLY A 65 7.11 0.57 -14.42
C GLY A 65 7.35 0.04 -13.00
N THR A 66 6.41 -0.72 -12.44
CA THR A 66 6.59 -1.39 -11.15
C THR A 66 7.72 -2.43 -11.22
N PHE A 67 7.78 -3.25 -12.28
CA PHE A 67 8.89 -4.19 -12.47
C PHE A 67 10.24 -3.48 -12.62
N ASN A 68 10.28 -2.39 -13.40
CA ASN A 68 11.50 -1.60 -13.55
C ASN A 68 11.97 -1.00 -12.22
N PHE A 69 11.05 -0.44 -11.43
CA PHE A 69 11.34 0.08 -10.10
C PHE A 69 11.93 -0.99 -9.17
N ILE A 70 11.36 -2.20 -9.13
CA ILE A 70 11.86 -3.28 -8.26
C ILE A 70 13.30 -3.68 -8.63
N ILE A 71 13.61 -3.76 -9.92
CA ILE A 71 14.95 -4.14 -10.39
C ILE A 71 15.98 -3.08 -10.00
N VAL A 72 15.68 -1.80 -10.29
CA VAL A 72 16.58 -0.68 -9.94
C VAL A 72 16.72 -0.54 -8.42
N PHE A 73 15.62 -0.66 -7.68
CA PHE A 73 15.67 -0.57 -6.22
C PHE A 73 16.50 -1.71 -5.60
N GLN A 74 16.50 -2.89 -6.21
CA GLN A 74 17.39 -3.98 -5.80
C GLN A 74 18.86 -3.69 -6.15
N THR A 75 19.18 -3.10 -7.30
CA THR A 75 20.57 -2.78 -7.66
C THR A 75 21.15 -1.67 -6.78
N GLU A 76 20.35 -0.64 -6.47
CA GLU A 76 20.79 0.51 -5.69
C GLU A 76 20.81 0.26 -4.17
N HIS A 77 19.90 -0.59 -3.66
CA HIS A 77 19.70 -0.74 -2.20
C HIS A 77 19.81 -2.16 -1.67
N ASN A 78 20.00 -3.16 -2.53
CA ASN A 78 20.05 -4.58 -2.16
C ASN A 78 18.90 -4.99 -1.21
N ILE A 79 17.68 -4.57 -1.55
CA ILE A 79 16.52 -4.64 -0.64
C ILE A 79 16.21 -6.07 -0.17
N LEU A 80 16.53 -7.09 -0.97
CA LEU A 80 16.36 -8.50 -0.58
C LEU A 80 17.10 -8.87 0.71
N MET A 81 18.22 -8.21 1.00
CA MET A 81 19.00 -8.47 2.22
C MET A 81 18.57 -7.60 3.41
N HIS A 82 17.63 -6.68 3.21
CA HIS A 82 17.23 -5.74 4.25
C HIS A 82 16.20 -6.37 5.21
N PRO A 83 16.40 -6.31 6.54
CA PRO A 83 15.55 -7.00 7.50
C PRO A 83 14.10 -6.49 7.49
N PHE A 84 13.86 -5.20 7.24
CA PHE A 84 12.48 -4.70 7.12
C PHE A 84 11.75 -5.22 5.88
N HIS A 85 12.48 -5.51 4.79
CA HIS A 85 11.89 -6.15 3.62
C HIS A 85 11.53 -7.61 3.93
N MET A 86 12.41 -8.35 4.61
CA MET A 86 12.12 -9.72 5.06
C MET A 86 10.92 -9.79 6.01
N LEU A 87 10.79 -8.82 6.93
CA LEU A 87 9.61 -8.69 7.79
C LEU A 87 8.33 -8.43 6.99
N GLY A 88 8.38 -7.53 5.99
CA GLY A 88 7.26 -7.28 5.09
C GLY A 88 6.84 -8.53 4.31
N VAL A 89 7.81 -9.26 3.76
CA VAL A 89 7.59 -10.55 3.08
C VAL A 89 6.92 -11.56 4.01
N ALA A 90 7.44 -11.73 5.22
CA ALA A 90 6.83 -12.62 6.23
C ALA A 90 5.39 -12.20 6.58
N GLY A 91 5.12 -10.89 6.66
CA GLY A 91 3.78 -10.36 6.92
C GLY A 91 2.78 -10.68 5.81
N VAL A 92 3.15 -10.49 4.53
CA VAL A 92 2.26 -10.79 3.38
C VAL A 92 2.03 -12.30 3.24
N PHE A 93 3.08 -13.11 3.36
CA PHE A 93 2.94 -14.57 3.31
C PHE A 93 2.14 -15.10 4.50
N GLY A 94 2.39 -14.62 5.72
CA GLY A 94 1.61 -14.99 6.90
C GLY A 94 0.14 -14.57 6.79
N GLY A 95 -0.13 -13.33 6.38
CA GLY A 95 -1.49 -12.82 6.21
C GLY A 95 -2.30 -13.61 5.18
N SER A 96 -1.71 -13.94 4.03
CA SER A 96 -2.35 -14.77 3.01
C SER A 96 -2.59 -16.20 3.48
N LEU A 97 -1.63 -16.80 4.19
CA LEU A 97 -1.77 -18.13 4.81
C LEU A 97 -2.93 -18.15 5.81
N PHE A 98 -2.97 -17.20 6.75
CA PHE A 98 -4.02 -17.13 7.76
C PHE A 98 -5.40 -16.86 7.13
N SER A 99 -5.47 -15.98 6.12
CA SER A 99 -6.70 -15.73 5.37
C SER A 99 -7.25 -17.00 4.72
N ALA A 100 -6.37 -17.86 4.17
CA ALA A 100 -6.75 -19.14 3.58
C ALA A 100 -7.20 -20.19 4.61
N MET A 101 -6.76 -20.07 5.86
CA MET A 101 -7.11 -20.98 6.97
C MET A 101 -8.43 -20.61 7.67
N LEU A 102 -8.98 -19.42 7.41
CA LEU A 102 -10.25 -19.01 8.03
C LEU A 102 -11.40 -19.97 7.64
N PRO A 103 -12.25 -20.38 8.59
CA PRO A 103 -13.37 -21.28 8.31
C PRO A 103 -14.33 -20.71 7.26
N LYS A 104 -14.63 -21.48 6.21
CA LYS A 104 -15.53 -21.08 5.11
C LYS A 104 -17.01 -21.38 5.36
N ASN A 105 -17.35 -21.88 6.54
CA ASN A 105 -18.65 -22.43 6.90
C ASN A 105 -19.76 -21.39 7.17
N HIS A 106 -19.45 -20.09 7.19
CA HIS A 106 -20.46 -19.03 7.40
C HIS A 106 -20.99 -18.38 6.11
N ILE A 107 -20.54 -18.80 4.92
CA ILE A 107 -20.94 -18.17 3.64
C ILE A 107 -22.09 -18.93 2.95
N LEU A 108 -22.46 -20.12 3.44
CA LEU A 108 -23.52 -20.96 2.85
C LEU A 108 -24.87 -20.91 3.57
N SER A 109 -25.07 -20.05 4.57
CA SER A 109 -26.35 -19.94 5.30
C SER A 109 -27.28 -18.81 4.82
N PHE A 110 -27.00 -18.21 3.65
CA PHE A 110 -27.90 -17.28 2.98
C PHE A 110 -28.40 -17.90 1.67
N ASN A 111 -29.16 -18.99 1.81
CA ASN A 111 -30.17 -19.43 0.85
C ASN A 111 -31.39 -19.87 1.64
#